data_AF-A0A7C3UH45-F1
#
_entry.id   AF-A0A7C3UH45-F1
#
_cell.length_a   1.000
_cell.length_b   1.000
_cell.length_c   1.000
_cell.angle_alpha   90.00
_cell.angle_beta   90.00
_cell.angle_gamma   90.00
#
_symmetry.space_group_name_H-M   'P 1'
#
loop_
_entity.id
_entity.type
_entity.pdbx_description
1 polymer ?
#
loop_
_entity_poly.entity_id
_entity_poly.type
_entity_poly.pdbx_seq_one_letter_code
_entity_poly.pdbx_strand_id
1 'polypeptide(L)'
;MHIEVGRTGTVTIDGVRKNHVLRFYKQYDELRIMVFDSTGEYIAAFQGIVHLPAAVKSDEVRQIVYAVHGVGATKIYMSDPQTLVYEATDISPRATFTIVADLPKGLIQPNFWQSLAFRLANLPVKTWLYVAIVLPSITLVLMLFMILKRRRAQMILIRGQLGGPPENLPPAIPGVLIDGAVGAREIAATLIDLARRGYIYIINKGQGQFSFGLRRGTDFGSMKGLTAYEKELLGKIFLPRSIKSSLADVEMRIGRHIFSRKIARFYLGIYNEATKRGYFVQNPAKVHLAWKYTGVVLFFLSFAGFMLGAIFGADPKYGLFFWVGGMIAAAVIVRLAPMMPARTKLGNQELQEWLEFREYLTDKKPIPGTQALQGKFEEYLPFSIVLGAEIDWAKRFGQAPFQPPDWYSSNENVVTLESFAHQLLPFIGYVAQNLARSHEPTVE
;
A
#
# COMPACT_ATOMS: atom_id res chain seq x y z
N MET A 1 -39.78 -2.75 -34.03
CA MET A 1 -38.99 -2.74 -32.78
C MET A 1 -39.95 -2.56 -31.62
N HIS A 2 -40.01 -3.53 -30.71
CA HIS A 2 -40.89 -3.51 -29.55
C HIS A 2 -40.08 -3.19 -28.30
N ILE A 3 -40.53 -2.19 -27.54
CA ILE A 3 -39.86 -1.70 -26.34
C ILE A 3 -40.86 -1.80 -25.20
N GLU A 4 -40.50 -2.52 -24.13
CA GLU A 4 -41.34 -2.60 -22.94
C GLU A 4 -40.64 -1.90 -21.78
N VAL A 5 -41.37 -1.01 -21.11
CA VAL A 5 -40.91 -0.30 -19.92
C VAL A 5 -41.62 -0.88 -18.71
N GLY A 6 -40.86 -1.53 -17.82
CA GLY A 6 -41.36 -2.09 -16.58
C GLY A 6 -41.43 -1.06 -15.45
N ARG A 7 -42.36 -1.27 -14.50
CA ARG A 7 -42.55 -0.40 -13.32
C ARG A 7 -41.28 -0.21 -12.49
N THR A 8 -40.40 -1.20 -12.44
CA THR A 8 -39.15 -1.19 -11.65
C THR A 8 -37.98 -0.52 -12.38
N GLY A 9 -38.23 0.14 -13.51
CA GLY A 9 -37.19 0.78 -14.34
C GLY A 9 -36.40 -0.20 -15.20
N THR A 10 -36.94 -1.39 -15.47
CA THR A 10 -36.39 -2.32 -16.47
C THR A 10 -36.91 -1.95 -17.85
N VAL A 11 -36.03 -1.89 -18.86
CA VAL A 11 -36.44 -1.72 -20.25
C VAL A 11 -35.97 -2.91 -21.06
N THR A 12 -36.85 -3.51 -21.84
CA THR A 12 -36.54 -4.56 -22.82
C THR A 12 -36.77 -4.02 -24.22
N ILE A 13 -35.90 -4.39 -25.16
CA ILE A 13 -36.02 -4.08 -26.57
C ILE A 13 -35.97 -5.41 -27.32
N ASP A 14 -37.06 -5.76 -27.99
CA ASP A 14 -37.25 -7.04 -28.69
C ASP A 14 -36.87 -8.23 -27.77
N GLY A 15 -37.30 -8.17 -26.51
CA GLY A 15 -37.02 -9.18 -25.47
C GLY A 15 -35.66 -9.08 -24.78
N VAL A 16 -34.74 -8.24 -25.27
CA VAL A 16 -33.40 -8.06 -24.70
C VAL A 16 -33.38 -6.89 -23.73
N ARG A 17 -32.98 -7.14 -22.48
CA ARG A 17 -32.86 -6.08 -21.47
C ARG A 17 -31.81 -5.04 -21.88
N LYS A 18 -32.19 -3.77 -21.82
CA LYS A 18 -31.30 -2.62 -22.02
C LYS A 18 -31.17 -1.83 -20.73
N ASN A 19 -29.93 -1.45 -20.44
CA ASN A 19 -29.58 -0.58 -19.32
C ASN A 19 -29.28 0.84 -19.85
N HIS A 20 -29.30 1.85 -18.98
CA HIS A 20 -28.92 3.24 -19.30
C HIS A 20 -29.81 3.99 -20.31
N VAL A 21 -30.97 3.45 -20.66
CA VAL A 21 -31.95 4.11 -21.53
C VAL A 21 -32.96 4.95 -20.75
N LEU A 22 -33.00 4.83 -19.42
CA LEU A 22 -33.84 5.65 -18.54
C LEU A 22 -33.01 6.67 -17.77
N ARG A 23 -33.55 7.88 -17.61
CA ARG A 23 -32.96 8.96 -16.81
C ARG A 23 -34.01 9.54 -15.86
N PHE A 24 -33.64 9.73 -14.60
CA PHE A 24 -34.59 10.08 -13.54
C PHE A 24 -34.44 11.55 -13.09
N TYR A 25 -35.01 12.49 -13.85
CA TYR A 25 -34.94 13.92 -13.55
C TYR A 25 -35.83 14.31 -12.35
N LYS A 26 -35.89 15.60 -11.96
CA LYS A 26 -36.77 16.01 -10.84
C LYS A 26 -38.26 16.00 -11.22
N GLN A 27 -38.57 16.44 -12.44
CA GLN A 27 -39.95 16.71 -12.89
C GLN A 27 -40.54 15.60 -13.75
N TYR A 28 -39.70 14.81 -14.44
CA TYR A 28 -40.11 13.73 -15.32
C TYR A 28 -39.05 12.61 -15.33
N ASP A 29 -39.39 11.47 -15.92
CA ASP A 29 -38.46 10.40 -16.25
C ASP A 29 -38.29 10.37 -17.78
N GLU A 30 -37.06 10.33 -18.28
CA GLU A 30 -36.78 10.29 -19.72
C GLU A 30 -36.46 8.85 -20.13
N LEU A 31 -37.18 8.31 -21.11
CA LEU A 31 -36.74 7.16 -21.90
C LEU A 31 -36.03 7.70 -23.15
N ARG A 32 -34.77 7.33 -23.37
CA ARG A 32 -33.98 7.74 -24.53
C ARG A 32 -33.29 6.52 -25.14
N ILE A 33 -33.61 6.22 -26.39
CA ILE A 33 -33.08 5.07 -27.12
C ILE A 33 -32.54 5.55 -28.46
N MET A 34 -31.23 5.38 -28.66
CA MET A 34 -30.60 5.52 -29.98
C MET A 34 -30.90 4.25 -30.76
N VAL A 35 -31.79 4.36 -31.73
CA VAL A 35 -32.28 3.24 -32.55
C VAL A 35 -31.29 2.95 -33.67
N PHE A 36 -30.83 4.01 -34.35
CA PHE A 36 -29.85 3.92 -35.43
C PHE A 36 -28.71 4.89 -35.18
N ASP A 37 -27.48 4.43 -35.43
CA ASP A 37 -26.27 5.24 -35.40
C ASP A 37 -25.39 4.87 -36.59
N SER A 38 -25.53 5.61 -37.70
CA SER A 38 -24.75 5.41 -38.93
C SER A 38 -24.72 3.95 -39.38
N THR A 39 -25.90 3.37 -39.62
CA THR A 39 -26.09 1.93 -39.93
C THR A 39 -25.28 1.43 -41.12
N GLY A 40 -24.80 2.31 -42.00
CA GLY A 40 -24.12 1.94 -43.25
C GLY A 40 -25.09 1.44 -44.33
N GLU A 41 -26.37 1.29 -44.01
CA GLU A 41 -27.41 0.76 -44.89
C GLU A 41 -28.62 1.70 -44.92
N TYR A 42 -29.28 1.75 -46.07
CA TYR A 42 -30.52 2.50 -46.24
C TYR A 42 -31.70 1.71 -45.66
N ILE A 43 -32.54 2.37 -44.88
CA ILE A 43 -33.74 1.77 -44.29
C ILE A 43 -34.97 2.52 -44.80
N ALA A 44 -35.81 1.82 -45.57
CA ALA A 44 -36.98 2.42 -46.21
C ALA A 44 -38.04 2.89 -45.19
N ALA A 45 -38.29 2.07 -44.15
CA ALA A 45 -39.24 2.39 -43.09
C ALA A 45 -38.85 1.74 -41.77
N PHE A 46 -39.14 2.42 -40.67
CA PHE A 46 -38.96 1.97 -39.31
C PHE A 46 -40.22 2.26 -38.49
N GLN A 47 -40.60 1.30 -37.64
CA GLN A 47 -41.61 1.48 -36.61
C GLN A 47 -41.09 0.96 -35.25
N GLY A 48 -41.11 1.85 -34.27
CA GLY A 48 -40.81 1.59 -32.87
C GLY A 48 -42.06 1.74 -32.03
N ILE A 49 -42.37 0.74 -31.21
CA ILE A 49 -43.54 0.72 -30.33
C ILE A 49 -43.04 0.62 -28.90
N VAL A 50 -43.40 1.58 -28.05
CA VAL A 50 -43.06 1.62 -26.63
C VAL A 50 -44.30 1.34 -25.80
N HIS A 51 -44.31 0.22 -25.08
CA HIS A 51 -45.34 -0.13 -24.11
C HIS A 51 -44.95 0.35 -22.71
N LEU A 52 -45.82 1.17 -22.12
CA LEU A 52 -45.68 1.76 -20.79
C LEU A 52 -46.26 0.85 -19.71
N PRO A 53 -45.77 0.94 -18.47
CA PRO A 53 -46.18 0.05 -17.37
C PRO A 53 -47.55 0.38 -16.75
N ALA A 54 -48.14 1.52 -17.11
CA ALA A 54 -49.48 1.94 -16.72
C ALA A 54 -50.01 2.96 -17.72
N ALA A 55 -51.33 3.17 -17.72
CA ALA A 55 -51.97 4.14 -18.60
C ALA A 55 -51.62 5.57 -18.19
N VAL A 56 -51.34 6.42 -19.18
CA VAL A 56 -50.97 7.82 -19.01
C VAL A 56 -51.81 8.69 -19.95
N LYS A 57 -52.12 9.92 -19.52
CA LYS A 57 -52.80 10.88 -20.38
C LYS A 57 -51.84 11.44 -21.43
N SER A 58 -52.37 11.76 -22.61
CA SER A 58 -51.57 12.23 -23.74
C SER A 58 -50.85 13.56 -23.49
N ASP A 59 -51.38 14.41 -22.62
CA ASP A 59 -50.81 15.71 -22.24
C ASP A 59 -49.69 15.58 -21.19
N GLU A 60 -49.57 14.44 -20.52
CA GLU A 60 -48.53 14.15 -19.53
C GLU A 60 -47.27 13.49 -20.13
N VAL A 61 -47.35 13.05 -21.40
CA VAL A 61 -46.23 12.41 -22.12
C VAL A 61 -45.76 13.32 -23.25
N ARG A 62 -44.45 13.55 -23.32
CA ARG A 62 -43.84 14.26 -24.46
C ARG A 62 -43.00 13.30 -25.28
N GLN A 63 -43.46 12.97 -26.48
CA GLN A 63 -42.68 12.21 -27.47
C GLN A 63 -41.77 13.18 -28.25
N ILE A 64 -40.51 12.79 -28.44
CA ILE A 64 -39.50 13.56 -29.17
C ILE A 64 -38.73 12.59 -30.07
N VAL A 65 -38.42 13.04 -31.29
CA VAL A 65 -37.54 12.32 -32.22
C VAL A 65 -36.35 13.21 -32.55
N TYR A 66 -35.15 12.65 -32.43
CA TYR A 66 -33.93 13.26 -32.96
C TYR A 66 -33.52 12.49 -34.20
N ALA A 67 -33.66 13.13 -35.35
CA ALA A 67 -33.30 12.61 -36.65
C ALA A 67 -32.19 13.47 -37.26
N VAL A 68 -30.99 12.91 -37.38
CA VAL A 68 -29.79 13.64 -37.84
C VAL A 68 -29.23 12.93 -39.08
N HIS A 69 -28.68 13.68 -40.04
CA HIS A 69 -27.98 13.15 -41.22
C HIS A 69 -28.84 12.30 -42.18
N GLY A 70 -30.11 12.68 -42.38
CA GLY A 70 -30.94 12.19 -43.48
C GLY A 70 -31.97 11.15 -43.05
N VAL A 71 -33.11 11.62 -42.56
CA VAL A 71 -34.33 10.84 -42.33
C VAL A 71 -35.44 11.62 -43.04
N GLY A 72 -36.26 10.94 -43.85
CA GLY A 72 -37.29 11.57 -44.68
C GLY A 72 -38.43 12.15 -43.85
N ALA A 73 -39.41 11.32 -43.51
CA ALA A 73 -40.53 11.71 -42.66
C ALA A 73 -40.45 11.04 -41.29
N THR A 74 -40.92 11.71 -40.25
CA THR A 74 -41.11 11.12 -38.92
C THR A 74 -42.51 11.37 -38.43
N LYS A 75 -43.09 10.40 -37.73
CA LYS A 75 -44.42 10.50 -37.13
C LYS A 75 -44.38 9.93 -35.72
N ILE A 76 -44.98 10.66 -34.79
CA ILE A 76 -45.10 10.26 -33.38
C ILE A 76 -46.55 10.43 -32.94
N TYR A 77 -47.07 9.44 -32.25
CA TYR A 77 -48.42 9.47 -31.69
C TYR A 77 -48.58 8.39 -30.60
N MET A 78 -49.63 8.53 -29.80
CA MET A 78 -50.08 7.48 -28.90
C MET A 78 -51.21 6.69 -29.56
N SER A 79 -51.07 5.37 -29.70
CA SER A 79 -52.15 4.52 -30.21
C SER A 79 -53.20 4.24 -29.15
N ASP A 80 -52.78 4.17 -27.89
CA ASP A 80 -53.62 4.02 -26.69
C ASP A 80 -52.88 4.62 -25.47
N PRO A 81 -53.54 4.75 -24.30
CA PRO A 81 -52.92 5.34 -23.11
C PRO A 81 -51.65 4.64 -22.59
N GLN A 82 -51.30 3.45 -23.06
CA GLN A 82 -50.10 2.69 -22.68
C GLN A 82 -49.10 2.52 -23.83
N THR A 83 -49.42 2.93 -25.05
CA THR A 83 -48.59 2.59 -26.22
C THR A 83 -48.20 3.84 -26.99
N LEU A 84 -46.89 4.12 -27.01
CA LEU A 84 -46.29 5.20 -27.79
C LEU A 84 -45.73 4.63 -29.10
N VAL A 85 -46.05 5.26 -30.22
CA VAL A 85 -45.59 4.83 -31.56
C VAL A 85 -44.66 5.89 -32.16
N TYR A 86 -43.57 5.42 -32.74
CA TYR A 86 -42.55 6.21 -33.44
C TYR A 86 -42.34 5.61 -34.82
N GLU A 87 -42.54 6.40 -35.87
CA GLU A 87 -42.35 5.99 -37.26
C GLU A 87 -41.33 6.90 -37.95
N ALA A 88 -40.53 6.31 -38.83
CA ALA A 88 -39.60 7.05 -39.68
C ALA A 88 -39.48 6.38 -41.05
N THR A 89 -39.30 7.19 -42.10
CA THR A 89 -39.05 6.70 -43.47
C THR A 89 -37.76 7.27 -44.04
N ASP A 90 -37.24 6.61 -45.08
CA ASP A 90 -36.10 7.06 -45.88
C ASP A 90 -34.87 7.41 -45.02
N ILE A 91 -34.48 6.49 -44.14
CA ILE A 91 -33.35 6.66 -43.22
C ILE A 91 -32.06 6.35 -43.97
N SER A 92 -31.19 7.34 -44.06
CA SER A 92 -29.92 7.23 -44.78
C SER A 92 -28.90 6.35 -44.05
N PRO A 93 -27.91 5.79 -44.77
CA PRO A 93 -26.79 5.02 -44.18
C PRO A 93 -25.99 5.75 -43.10
N ARG A 94 -26.01 7.09 -43.08
CA ARG A 94 -25.26 7.91 -42.12
C ARG A 94 -26.18 8.54 -41.07
N ALA A 95 -27.46 8.19 -41.08
CA ALA A 95 -28.41 8.80 -40.19
C ALA A 95 -28.22 8.32 -38.75
N THR A 96 -28.41 9.23 -37.80
CA THR A 96 -28.59 8.90 -36.39
C THR A 96 -30.05 9.17 -36.04
N PHE A 97 -30.74 8.14 -35.57
CA PHE A 97 -32.16 8.22 -35.20
C PHE A 97 -32.33 7.82 -33.74
N THR A 98 -32.82 8.74 -32.92
CA THR A 98 -33.05 8.53 -31.48
C THR A 98 -34.49 8.88 -31.15
N ILE A 99 -35.17 7.97 -30.46
CA ILE A 99 -36.51 8.20 -29.90
C ILE A 99 -36.40 8.57 -28.42
N VAL A 100 -37.22 9.51 -27.99
CA VAL A 100 -37.25 10.00 -26.61
C VAL A 100 -38.68 10.17 -26.14
N ALA A 101 -38.97 9.75 -24.91
CA ALA A 101 -40.22 10.01 -24.22
C ALA A 101 -39.94 10.63 -22.84
N ASP A 102 -40.47 11.83 -22.60
CA ASP A 102 -40.56 12.36 -21.24
C ASP A 102 -41.86 11.83 -20.61
N LEU A 103 -41.71 11.06 -19.53
CA LEU A 103 -42.76 10.33 -18.84
C LEU A 103 -43.06 11.00 -17.49
N PRO A 104 -44.32 11.02 -17.04
CA PRO A 104 -44.66 11.62 -15.75
C PRO A 104 -44.08 10.81 -14.59
N LYS A 105 -43.79 11.51 -13.49
CA LYS A 105 -43.30 10.89 -12.27
C LYS A 105 -44.31 9.92 -11.67
N GLY A 106 -43.79 8.84 -11.09
CA GLY A 106 -44.59 7.79 -10.46
C GLY A 106 -44.98 6.65 -11.41
N LEU A 107 -44.85 6.85 -12.73
CA LEU A 107 -45.01 5.79 -13.72
C LEU A 107 -43.91 4.72 -13.61
N ILE A 108 -42.67 5.17 -13.38
CA ILE A 108 -41.51 4.34 -13.13
C ILE A 108 -41.08 4.55 -11.68
N GLN A 109 -40.86 3.46 -10.97
CA GLN A 109 -40.40 3.42 -9.59
C GLN A 109 -39.02 2.75 -9.56
N PRO A 110 -37.94 3.49 -9.88
CA PRO A 110 -36.60 2.95 -9.82
C PRO A 110 -36.26 2.53 -8.39
N ASN A 111 -35.44 1.49 -8.26
CA ASN A 111 -34.92 1.13 -6.95
C ASN A 111 -34.01 2.26 -6.40
N PHE A 112 -33.79 2.24 -5.08
CA PHE A 112 -32.97 3.25 -4.41
C PHE A 112 -31.59 3.41 -5.06
N TRP A 113 -30.94 2.29 -5.43
CA TRP A 113 -29.60 2.27 -6.01
C TRP A 113 -29.52 2.90 -7.40
N GLN A 114 -30.52 2.67 -8.26
CA GLN A 114 -30.63 3.30 -9.59
C GLN A 114 -30.79 4.82 -9.46
N SER A 115 -31.65 5.25 -8.53
CA SER A 115 -31.86 6.67 -8.24
C SER A 115 -30.58 7.33 -7.70
N LEU A 116 -29.88 6.66 -6.78
CA LEU A 116 -28.63 7.16 -6.21
C LEU A 116 -27.51 7.22 -7.26
N ALA A 117 -27.33 6.16 -8.06
CA ALA A 117 -26.33 6.11 -9.12
C ALA A 117 -26.57 7.19 -10.17
N PHE A 118 -27.83 7.40 -10.59
CA PHE A 118 -28.17 8.47 -11.51
C PHE A 118 -27.86 9.85 -10.92
N ARG A 119 -28.21 10.11 -9.65
CA ARG A 119 -27.89 11.38 -8.99
C ARG A 119 -26.40 11.65 -8.90
N LEU A 120 -25.62 10.63 -8.54
CA LEU A 120 -24.16 10.74 -8.46
C LEU A 120 -23.53 10.96 -9.84
N ALA A 121 -23.93 10.19 -10.85
CA ALA A 121 -23.39 10.31 -12.21
C ALA A 121 -23.65 11.69 -12.83
N ASN A 122 -24.77 12.34 -12.48
CA ASN A 122 -25.11 13.68 -12.96
C ASN A 122 -24.55 14.82 -12.11
N LEU A 123 -23.70 14.53 -11.12
CA LEU A 123 -22.99 15.61 -10.42
C LEU A 123 -22.05 16.36 -11.38
N PRO A 124 -21.92 17.69 -11.23
CA PRO A 124 -20.98 18.46 -12.03
C PRO A 124 -19.54 17.94 -11.91
N VAL A 125 -18.77 18.05 -12.99
CA VAL A 125 -17.34 17.66 -13.02
C VAL A 125 -16.54 18.26 -11.87
N LYS A 126 -16.83 19.53 -11.54
CA LYS A 126 -16.17 20.26 -10.45
C LYS A 126 -16.31 19.51 -9.12
N THR A 127 -17.46 18.90 -8.85
CA THR A 127 -17.69 18.11 -7.63
C THR A 127 -16.75 16.92 -7.56
N TRP A 128 -16.58 16.19 -8.66
CA TRP A 128 -15.65 15.06 -8.73
C TRP A 128 -14.19 15.48 -8.58
N LEU A 129 -13.80 16.60 -9.18
CA LEU A 129 -12.47 17.18 -8.99
C LEU A 129 -12.22 17.61 -7.54
N TYR A 130 -13.21 18.22 -6.88
CA TYR A 130 -13.10 18.56 -5.46
C TYR A 130 -12.94 17.30 -4.62
N VAL A 131 -13.72 16.24 -4.86
CA VAL A 131 -13.59 14.98 -4.12
C VAL A 131 -12.20 14.36 -4.30
N ALA A 132 -11.66 14.37 -5.54
CA ALA A 132 -10.34 13.83 -5.84
C ALA A 132 -9.21 14.52 -5.07
N ILE A 133 -9.37 15.80 -4.72
CA ILE A 133 -8.37 16.59 -4.00
C ILE A 133 -8.65 16.58 -2.49
N VAL A 134 -9.90 16.80 -2.10
CA VAL A 134 -10.32 16.96 -0.69
C VAL A 134 -10.16 15.65 0.07
N LEU A 135 -10.53 14.51 -0.53
CA LEU A 135 -10.42 13.20 0.13
C LEU A 135 -8.98 12.86 0.57
N PRO A 136 -7.96 12.88 -0.31
CA PRO A 136 -6.58 12.65 0.11
C PRO A 136 -6.05 13.75 1.02
N SER A 137 -6.45 15.02 0.83
CA SER A 137 -6.02 16.14 1.68
C SER A 137 -6.50 15.98 3.12
N ILE A 138 -7.79 15.68 3.33
CA ILE A 138 -8.35 15.42 4.67
C ILE A 138 -7.67 14.20 5.28
N THR A 139 -7.48 13.13 4.50
CA THR A 139 -6.80 11.92 4.98
C THR A 139 -5.38 12.24 5.46
N LEU A 140 -4.63 13.03 4.69
CA LEU A 140 -3.29 13.47 5.06
C LEU A 140 -3.31 14.32 6.34
N VAL A 141 -4.20 15.30 6.44
CA VAL A 141 -4.33 16.16 7.63
C VAL A 141 -4.65 15.33 8.87
N LEU A 142 -5.59 14.38 8.77
CA LEU A 142 -5.93 13.49 9.88
C LEU A 142 -4.76 12.58 10.28
N MET A 143 -4.06 11.98 9.31
CA MET A 143 -2.88 11.16 9.57
C MET A 143 -1.77 11.98 10.25
N LEU A 144 -1.47 13.17 9.73
CA LEU A 144 -0.48 14.07 10.32
C LEU A 144 -0.89 14.50 11.73
N PHE A 145 -2.15 14.86 11.95
CA PHE A 145 -2.65 15.19 13.27
C PHE A 145 -2.47 14.03 14.27
N MET A 146 -2.80 12.80 13.87
CA MET A 146 -2.62 11.62 14.72
C MET A 146 -1.14 11.34 15.01
N ILE A 147 -0.27 11.47 14.01
CA ILE A 147 1.18 11.29 14.16
C ILE A 147 1.77 12.36 15.09
N LEU A 148 1.42 13.63 14.88
CA LEU A 148 1.89 14.75 15.71
C LEU A 148 1.41 14.60 17.16
N LYS A 149 0.15 14.21 17.37
CA LYS A 149 -0.39 13.94 18.72
C LYS A 149 0.37 12.82 19.41
N ARG A 150 0.67 11.73 18.70
CA ARG A 150 1.45 10.59 19.23
C ARG A 150 2.89 10.98 19.54
N ARG A 151 3.56 11.67 18.60
CA ARG A 151 4.93 12.17 18.78
C ARG A 151 5.05 13.09 19.99
N ARG A 152 4.11 14.02 20.18
CA ARG A 152 4.08 14.90 21.37
C ARG A 152 3.97 14.11 22.67
N ALA A 153 3.13 13.07 22.70
CA ALA A 153 2.98 12.19 23.87
C ALA A 153 4.19 11.27 24.12
N GLN A 154 5.13 11.17 23.17
CA GLN A 154 6.27 10.28 23.18
C GLN A 154 7.59 11.02 23.04
N MET A 155 7.59 12.33 23.27
CA MET A 155 8.83 13.11 23.32
C MET A 155 9.66 12.65 24.50
N ILE A 156 10.95 12.44 24.23
CA ILE A 156 11.93 12.00 25.21
C ILE A 156 12.91 13.16 25.41
N LEU A 157 13.16 13.48 26.67
CA LEU A 157 14.21 14.42 27.06
C LEU A 157 15.43 13.59 27.42
N ILE A 158 16.51 13.75 26.66
CA ILE A 158 17.82 13.12 26.95
C ILE A 158 18.43 13.90 28.12
N ARG A 159 18.78 13.23 29.22
CA ARG A 159 19.23 13.90 30.45
C ARG A 159 20.72 13.72 30.74
N GLY A 160 21.41 12.88 29.97
CA GLY A 160 22.83 12.60 30.19
C GLY A 160 23.46 11.74 29.11
N GLN A 161 24.55 11.06 29.49
CA GLN A 161 25.26 10.10 28.67
C GLN A 161 25.46 8.82 29.47
N LEU A 162 25.10 7.68 28.88
CA LEU A 162 25.36 6.36 29.45
C LEU A 162 26.60 5.77 28.75
N GLY A 163 27.63 5.41 29.52
CA GLY A 163 28.90 4.91 28.97
C GLY A 163 28.86 3.48 28.41
N GLY A 164 27.70 2.84 28.44
CA GLY A 164 27.46 1.47 27.99
C GLY A 164 25.98 1.22 27.75
N PRO A 165 25.63 0.09 27.10
CA PRO A 165 24.24 -0.27 26.84
C PRO A 165 23.49 -0.44 28.18
N PRO A 166 22.25 0.07 28.29
CA PRO A 166 21.49 0.03 29.55
C PRO A 166 21.10 -1.38 29.96
N GLU A 167 20.69 -2.19 28.98
CA GLU A 167 20.33 -3.58 29.16
C GLU A 167 21.02 -4.47 28.11
N ASN A 168 21.21 -5.75 28.45
CA ASN A 168 21.66 -6.76 27.50
C ASN A 168 20.50 -7.22 26.61
N LEU A 169 20.09 -6.36 25.68
CA LEU A 169 19.04 -6.62 24.70
C LEU A 169 19.64 -7.00 23.34
N PRO A 170 18.96 -7.87 22.58
CA PRO A 170 19.29 -8.03 21.17
C PRO A 170 19.13 -6.69 20.44
N PRO A 171 20.04 -6.32 19.53
CA PRO A 171 20.13 -4.97 18.98
C PRO A 171 18.90 -4.52 18.19
N ALA A 172 18.13 -5.44 17.61
CA ALA A 172 16.90 -5.09 16.91
C ALA A 172 15.81 -4.49 17.82
N ILE A 173 15.83 -4.78 19.12
CA ILE A 173 14.83 -4.30 20.08
C ILE A 173 14.91 -2.78 20.25
N PRO A 174 16.07 -2.17 20.62
CA PRO A 174 16.17 -0.72 20.71
C PRO A 174 15.91 0.00 19.37
N GLY A 175 16.17 -0.65 18.23
CA GLY A 175 15.88 -0.08 16.91
C GLY A 175 14.40 0.08 16.64
N VAL A 176 13.64 -0.99 16.93
CA VAL A 176 12.18 -0.92 16.86
C VAL A 176 11.64 0.10 17.85
N LEU A 177 12.29 0.35 19.00
CA LEU A 177 11.84 1.42 19.90
C LEU A 177 11.94 2.80 19.27
N ILE A 178 12.94 3.08 18.43
CA ILE A 178 13.09 4.38 17.77
C ILE A 178 11.92 4.64 16.82
N ASP A 179 11.74 3.77 15.83
CA ASP A 179 10.86 4.02 14.68
C ASP A 179 9.57 3.19 14.67
N GLY A 180 9.40 2.25 15.59
CA GLY A 180 8.26 1.33 15.64
C GLY A 180 8.27 0.25 14.57
N ALA A 181 9.31 0.19 13.73
CA ALA A 181 9.42 -0.70 12.59
C ALA A 181 10.79 -1.39 12.52
N VAL A 182 10.80 -2.62 12.00
CA VAL A 182 12.03 -3.36 11.67
C VAL A 182 12.42 -3.03 10.24
N GLY A 183 13.63 -2.52 10.04
CA GLY A 183 14.22 -2.23 8.75
C GLY A 183 15.56 -2.94 8.52
N ALA A 184 16.33 -2.43 7.57
CA ALA A 184 17.64 -2.98 7.21
C ALA A 184 18.67 -2.83 8.34
N ARG A 185 18.59 -1.75 9.13
CA ARG A 185 19.49 -1.49 10.26
C ARG A 185 19.35 -2.56 11.35
N GLU A 186 18.12 -2.91 11.72
CA GLU A 186 17.84 -3.95 12.73
C GLU A 186 18.33 -5.33 12.26
N ILE A 187 18.14 -5.65 10.98
CA ILE A 187 18.66 -6.90 10.40
C ILE A 187 20.19 -6.89 10.43
N ALA A 188 20.82 -5.84 9.91
CA ALA A 188 22.28 -5.72 9.83
C ALA A 188 22.93 -5.85 11.22
N ALA A 189 22.41 -5.11 12.20
CA ALA A 189 22.90 -5.20 13.56
C ALA A 189 22.68 -6.57 14.20
N THR A 190 21.55 -7.23 13.93
CA THR A 190 21.32 -8.61 14.39
C THR A 190 22.33 -9.55 13.78
N LEU A 191 22.67 -9.41 12.49
CA LEU A 191 23.68 -10.24 11.83
C LEU A 191 25.07 -10.01 12.42
N ILE A 192 25.45 -8.77 12.69
CA ILE A 192 26.75 -8.45 13.32
C ILE A 192 26.80 -8.99 14.75
N ASP A 193 25.72 -8.86 15.53
CA ASP A 193 25.67 -9.43 16.87
C ASP A 193 25.70 -10.97 16.86
N LEU A 194 25.06 -11.62 15.87
CA LEU A 194 25.19 -13.07 15.67
C LEU A 194 26.61 -13.48 15.26
N ALA A 195 27.30 -12.66 14.46
CA ALA A 195 28.69 -12.89 14.06
C ALA A 195 29.63 -12.78 15.28
N ARG A 196 29.45 -11.72 16.08
CA ARG A 196 30.16 -11.48 17.35
C ARG A 196 29.94 -12.60 18.37
N ARG A 197 28.70 -13.11 18.48
CA ARG A 197 28.38 -14.29 19.32
C ARG A 197 28.90 -15.62 18.74
N GLY A 198 29.54 -15.59 17.58
CA GLY A 198 30.23 -16.73 16.96
C GLY A 198 29.32 -17.69 16.22
N TYR A 199 28.13 -17.27 15.78
CA TYR A 199 27.22 -18.13 15.01
C TYR A 199 27.51 -18.10 13.50
N ILE A 200 27.90 -16.93 12.98
CA ILE A 200 28.16 -16.71 11.55
C ILE A 200 29.49 -16.00 11.32
N TYR A 201 29.96 -16.03 10.08
CA TYR A 201 31.02 -15.16 9.57
C TYR A 201 30.48 -14.29 8.44
N ILE A 202 31.05 -13.10 8.29
CA ILE A 202 30.73 -12.11 7.26
C ILE A 202 31.96 -11.95 6.37
N ILE A 203 31.80 -12.17 5.08
CA ILE A 203 32.85 -11.99 4.06
C ILE A 203 32.49 -10.77 3.22
N ASN A 204 33.35 -9.76 3.24
CA ASN A 204 33.29 -8.64 2.31
C ASN A 204 34.00 -9.02 1.01
N LYS A 205 33.26 -9.04 -0.10
CA LYS A 205 33.80 -9.37 -1.44
C LYS A 205 34.34 -8.14 -2.19
N GLY A 206 34.26 -6.95 -1.60
CA GLY A 206 34.50 -5.68 -2.28
C GLY A 206 33.25 -5.17 -3.01
N GLN A 207 33.30 -3.92 -3.46
CA GLN A 207 32.22 -3.26 -4.23
C GLN A 207 30.84 -3.29 -3.55
N GLY A 208 30.82 -3.30 -2.21
CA GLY A 208 29.58 -3.35 -1.43
C GLY A 208 28.85 -4.70 -1.46
N GLN A 209 29.50 -5.78 -1.92
CA GLN A 209 28.95 -7.13 -1.89
C GLN A 209 29.43 -7.89 -0.65
N PHE A 210 28.51 -8.59 -0.01
CA PHE A 210 28.80 -9.40 1.18
C PHE A 210 28.31 -10.83 0.99
N SER A 211 28.95 -11.75 1.69
CA SER A 211 28.50 -13.13 1.83
C SER A 211 28.58 -13.58 3.28
N PHE A 212 27.87 -14.66 3.59
CA PHE A 212 27.80 -15.20 4.94
C PHE A 212 28.11 -16.68 4.95
N GLY A 213 28.62 -17.15 6.07
CA GLY A 213 28.59 -18.59 6.36
C GLY A 213 28.60 -18.90 7.84
N LEU A 214 28.55 -20.19 8.14
CA LEU A 214 28.29 -20.71 9.47
C LEU A 214 29.59 -21.01 10.21
N ARG A 215 29.65 -20.60 11.49
CA ARG A 215 30.77 -20.90 12.40
C ARG A 215 30.43 -21.99 13.41
N ARG A 216 29.15 -22.11 13.81
CA ARG A 216 28.63 -23.20 14.66
C ARG A 216 27.70 -24.09 13.83
N GLY A 217 27.54 -25.35 14.27
CA GLY A 217 26.87 -26.43 13.53
C GLY A 217 25.50 -26.11 12.92
N THR A 218 24.92 -27.03 12.17
CA THR A 218 23.77 -26.74 11.28
C THR A 218 22.40 -26.78 11.96
N ASP A 219 22.32 -27.22 13.22
CA ASP A 219 21.05 -27.31 13.96
C ASP A 219 20.80 -26.06 14.82
N PHE A 220 20.18 -25.05 14.21
CA PHE A 220 19.77 -23.83 14.92
C PHE A 220 18.71 -24.09 16.00
N GLY A 221 17.96 -25.19 15.91
CA GLY A 221 16.92 -25.56 16.86
C GLY A 221 17.49 -25.82 18.26
N SER A 222 18.61 -26.52 18.33
CA SER A 222 19.28 -26.94 19.57
C SER A 222 20.32 -25.94 20.10
N MET A 223 20.67 -24.90 19.34
CA MET A 223 21.61 -23.87 19.79
C MET A 223 21.06 -23.05 20.96
N LYS A 224 21.77 -23.10 22.09
CA LYS A 224 21.58 -22.21 23.24
C LYS A 224 22.05 -20.79 22.89
N GLY A 225 21.41 -19.77 23.46
CA GLY A 225 21.78 -18.36 23.29
C GLY A 225 21.20 -17.63 22.07
N LEU A 226 20.39 -18.32 21.25
CA LEU A 226 19.61 -17.72 20.17
C LEU A 226 18.15 -17.55 20.58
N THR A 227 17.60 -16.37 20.32
CA THR A 227 16.15 -16.14 20.42
C THR A 227 15.40 -16.89 19.32
N ALA A 228 14.10 -17.10 19.50
CA ALA A 228 13.27 -17.80 18.52
C ALA A 228 13.29 -17.10 17.14
N TYR A 229 13.35 -15.76 17.12
CA TYR A 229 13.36 -15.01 15.87
C TYR A 229 14.74 -15.00 15.20
N GLU A 230 15.83 -14.99 15.95
CA GLU A 230 17.18 -15.15 15.40
C GLU A 230 17.35 -16.49 14.69
N LYS A 231 16.75 -17.57 15.23
CA LYS A 231 16.70 -18.88 14.57
C LYS A 231 15.96 -18.82 13.23
N GLU A 232 14.90 -18.03 13.13
CA GLU A 232 14.15 -17.84 11.87
C GLU A 232 14.98 -17.05 10.85
N LEU A 233 15.71 -16.01 11.28
CA LEU A 233 16.64 -15.27 10.41
C LEU A 233 17.76 -16.16 9.88
N LEU A 234 18.45 -16.88 10.78
CA LEU A 234 19.52 -17.81 10.40
C LEU A 234 18.99 -18.93 9.51
N GLY A 235 17.83 -19.51 9.83
CA GLY A 235 17.21 -20.54 9.02
C GLY A 235 16.72 -20.07 7.65
N LYS A 236 16.59 -18.75 7.42
CA LYS A 236 16.34 -18.18 6.08
C LYS A 236 17.64 -18.03 5.31
N ILE A 237 18.70 -17.56 5.97
CA ILE A 237 20.01 -17.35 5.34
C ILE A 237 20.67 -18.71 5.02
N PHE A 238 20.48 -19.70 5.90
CA PHE A 238 21.09 -21.03 5.82
C PHE A 238 20.00 -22.13 5.89
N LEU A 239 19.85 -22.94 4.83
CA LEU A 239 18.86 -24.02 4.78
C LEU A 239 19.28 -25.25 5.62
N PRO A 240 18.36 -25.91 6.35
CA PRO A 240 18.66 -27.13 7.12
C PRO A 240 18.89 -28.43 6.31
N ARG A 241 18.91 -28.43 4.96
CA ARG A 241 18.81 -29.70 4.20
C ARG A 241 19.78 -29.98 3.06
N SER A 242 20.76 -29.14 2.76
CA SER A 242 21.80 -29.56 1.80
C SER A 242 23.09 -28.78 1.99
N ILE A 243 24.08 -29.54 2.39
CA ILE A 243 25.53 -29.35 2.33
C ILE A 243 25.95 -28.34 1.25
N LYS A 244 26.86 -27.43 1.61
CA LYS A 244 27.48 -26.40 0.74
C LYS A 244 26.45 -25.64 -0.12
N SER A 245 25.62 -24.80 0.49
CA SER A 245 25.05 -23.69 -0.28
C SER A 245 26.24 -22.86 -0.77
N SER A 246 26.46 -22.84 -2.08
CA SER A 246 27.52 -22.02 -2.67
C SER A 246 27.26 -20.55 -2.33
N LEU A 247 28.28 -19.70 -2.37
CA LEU A 247 28.09 -18.26 -2.13
C LEU A 247 26.99 -17.67 -3.04
N ALA A 248 26.87 -18.20 -4.26
CA ALA A 248 25.81 -17.86 -5.20
C ALA A 248 24.41 -18.29 -4.73
N ASP A 249 24.27 -19.43 -4.06
CA ASP A 249 22.99 -19.91 -3.51
C ASP A 249 22.49 -19.07 -2.32
N VAL A 250 23.42 -18.54 -1.53
CA VAL A 250 23.10 -17.61 -0.44
C VAL A 250 22.65 -16.27 -1.02
N GLU A 251 23.44 -15.68 -1.93
CA GLU A 251 23.13 -14.41 -2.61
C GLU A 251 21.79 -14.45 -3.37
N MET A 252 21.52 -15.53 -4.10
CA MET A 252 20.28 -15.74 -4.86
C MET A 252 19.02 -15.78 -3.96
N ARG A 253 19.15 -16.14 -2.67
CA ARG A 253 18.02 -16.30 -1.74
C ARG A 253 17.78 -15.12 -0.82
N ILE A 254 18.77 -14.26 -0.62
CA ILE A 254 18.56 -12.95 0.02
C ILE A 254 17.76 -12.05 -0.94
N GLY A 255 17.93 -12.22 -2.27
CA GLY A 255 17.23 -11.43 -3.30
C GLY A 255 15.80 -11.85 -3.68
N ARG A 256 15.32 -13.07 -3.36
CA ARG A 256 13.98 -13.53 -3.79
C ARG A 256 12.96 -13.66 -2.65
N HIS A 257 11.81 -12.98 -2.85
CA HIS A 257 10.51 -13.10 -2.16
C HIS A 257 10.27 -12.30 -0.87
N ILE A 258 9.33 -11.34 -0.95
CA ILE A 258 8.86 -10.43 0.12
C ILE A 258 8.47 -11.15 1.40
N PHE A 259 8.04 -12.39 1.31
CA PHE A 259 7.49 -13.09 2.46
C PHE A 259 7.90 -14.54 2.45
N SER A 260 9.21 -14.81 2.51
CA SER A 260 9.59 -16.06 3.17
C SER A 260 8.95 -16.00 4.56
N ARG A 261 8.15 -17.03 4.92
CA ARG A 261 7.48 -17.10 6.23
C ARG A 261 8.47 -16.85 7.38
N LYS A 262 9.73 -17.18 7.18
CA LYS A 262 10.84 -16.97 8.13
C LYS A 262 11.17 -15.49 8.40
N ILE A 263 11.30 -14.63 7.38
CA ILE A 263 11.53 -13.18 7.59
C ILE A 263 10.32 -12.53 8.28
N ALA A 264 9.10 -12.91 7.88
CA ALA A 264 7.89 -12.45 8.57
C ALA A 264 7.89 -12.86 10.05
N ARG A 265 8.27 -14.11 10.36
CA ARG A 265 8.43 -14.58 11.74
C ARG A 265 9.55 -13.88 12.49
N PHE A 266 10.65 -13.53 11.81
CA PHE A 266 11.73 -12.74 12.40
C PHE A 266 11.19 -11.36 12.85
N TYR A 267 10.49 -10.64 11.97
CA TYR A 267 9.89 -9.34 12.31
C TYR A 267 8.86 -9.47 13.43
N LEU A 268 7.93 -10.43 13.30
CA LEU A 268 6.91 -10.70 14.32
C LEU A 268 7.53 -11.04 15.67
N GLY A 269 8.62 -11.80 15.69
CA GLY A 269 9.32 -12.16 16.92
C GLY A 269 9.94 -10.97 17.63
N ILE A 270 10.56 -10.03 16.89
CA ILE A 270 11.06 -8.77 17.46
C ILE A 270 9.91 -7.96 18.05
N TYR A 271 8.81 -7.77 17.30
CA TYR A 271 7.65 -7.03 17.78
C TYR A 271 6.99 -7.68 18.99
N ASN A 272 6.88 -9.02 18.99
CA ASN A 272 6.34 -9.79 20.10
C ASN A 272 7.21 -9.65 21.36
N GLU A 273 8.53 -9.73 21.21
CA GLU A 273 9.47 -9.58 22.33
C GLU A 273 9.42 -8.18 22.91
N ALA A 274 9.48 -7.13 22.06
CA ALA A 274 9.36 -5.74 22.51
C ALA A 274 8.01 -5.44 23.20
N THR A 275 6.92 -6.06 22.72
CA THR A 275 5.59 -5.92 23.34
C THR A 275 5.50 -6.70 24.66
N LYS A 276 6.07 -7.91 24.71
CA LYS A 276 6.10 -8.76 25.92
C LYS A 276 6.84 -8.07 27.06
N ARG A 277 7.88 -7.31 26.74
CA ARG A 277 8.63 -6.43 27.67
C ARG A 277 7.85 -5.18 28.09
N GLY A 278 6.66 -4.96 27.53
CA GLY A 278 5.81 -3.83 27.88
C GLY A 278 6.22 -2.52 27.23
N TYR A 279 7.10 -2.51 26.22
CA TYR A 279 7.57 -1.26 25.61
C TYR A 279 6.55 -0.61 24.66
N PHE A 280 5.63 -1.40 24.08
CA PHE A 280 4.58 -0.90 23.19
C PHE A 280 3.18 -1.13 23.77
N VAL A 281 2.28 -0.16 23.58
CA VAL A 281 0.87 -0.24 24.02
C VAL A 281 0.13 -1.37 23.31
N GLN A 282 0.43 -1.53 22.03
CA GLN A 282 -0.04 -2.64 21.21
C GLN A 282 1.12 -3.12 20.35
N ASN A 283 1.10 -4.39 20.00
CA ASN A 283 2.11 -4.98 19.14
C ASN A 283 2.23 -4.20 17.80
N PRO A 284 3.41 -3.67 17.45
CA PRO A 284 3.57 -2.87 16.24
C PRO A 284 3.15 -3.59 14.96
N ALA A 285 3.30 -4.92 14.88
CA ALA A 285 2.82 -5.70 13.75
C ALA A 285 1.30 -5.62 13.58
N LYS A 286 0.54 -5.66 14.68
CA LYS A 286 -0.92 -5.51 14.65
C LYS A 286 -1.32 -4.10 14.21
N VAL A 287 -0.60 -3.09 14.68
CA VAL A 287 -0.83 -1.68 14.29
C VAL A 287 -0.56 -1.49 12.79
N HIS A 288 0.59 -1.96 12.29
CA HIS A 288 0.91 -1.90 10.86
C HIS A 288 -0.12 -2.63 10.01
N LEU A 289 -0.55 -3.82 10.43
CA LEU A 289 -1.55 -4.61 9.71
C LEU A 289 -2.91 -3.91 9.68
N ALA A 290 -3.35 -3.33 10.80
CA ALA A 290 -4.61 -2.59 10.88
C ALA A 290 -4.62 -1.41 9.90
N TRP A 291 -3.58 -0.56 9.91
CA TRP A 291 -3.50 0.59 9.00
C TRP A 291 -3.32 0.19 7.53
N LYS A 292 -2.55 -0.87 7.25
CA LYS A 292 -2.46 -1.44 5.91
C LYS A 292 -3.83 -1.92 5.42
N TYR A 293 -4.58 -2.62 6.28
CA TYR A 293 -5.92 -3.10 5.96
C TYR A 293 -6.89 -1.94 5.74
N THR A 294 -6.85 -0.89 6.57
CA THR A 294 -7.64 0.33 6.38
C THR A 294 -7.37 0.96 5.01
N GLY A 295 -6.10 1.08 4.60
CA GLY A 295 -5.74 1.59 3.27
C GLY A 295 -6.27 0.70 2.13
N VAL A 296 -6.10 -0.63 2.24
CA VAL A 296 -6.59 -1.59 1.24
C VAL A 296 -8.12 -1.55 1.12
N VAL A 297 -8.83 -1.54 2.24
CA VAL A 297 -10.30 -1.42 2.27
C VAL A 297 -10.74 -0.11 1.63
N LEU A 298 -10.09 1.01 1.95
CA LEU A 298 -10.40 2.31 1.33
C LEU A 298 -10.20 2.30 -0.19
N PHE A 299 -9.12 1.69 -0.66
CA PHE A 299 -8.84 1.52 -2.09
C PHE A 299 -9.96 0.74 -2.79
N PHE A 300 -10.31 -0.45 -2.28
CA PHE A 300 -11.33 -1.30 -2.89
C PHE A 300 -12.73 -0.73 -2.74
N LEU A 301 -13.02 -0.03 -1.65
CA LEU A 301 -14.29 0.67 -1.47
C LEU A 301 -14.44 1.80 -2.49
N SER A 302 -13.36 2.55 -2.73
CA SER A 302 -13.35 3.60 -3.76
C SER A 302 -13.49 3.02 -5.17
N PHE A 303 -12.82 1.89 -5.43
CA PHE A 303 -12.94 1.16 -6.69
C PHE A 303 -14.35 0.60 -6.92
N ALA A 304 -14.96 0.00 -5.89
CA ALA A 304 -16.33 -0.49 -5.96
C ALA A 304 -17.32 0.65 -6.22
N GLY A 305 -17.13 1.81 -5.57
CA GLY A 305 -17.92 3.01 -5.85
C GLY A 305 -17.79 3.47 -7.31
N PHE A 306 -16.58 3.45 -7.86
CA PHE A 306 -16.35 3.71 -9.28
C PHE A 306 -17.04 2.69 -10.20
N MET A 307 -16.91 1.39 -9.92
CA MET A 307 -17.55 0.33 -10.71
C MET A 307 -19.08 0.42 -10.68
N LEU A 308 -19.66 0.72 -9.52
CA LEU A 308 -21.10 0.96 -9.40
C LEU A 308 -21.52 2.18 -10.23
N GLY A 309 -20.74 3.25 -10.21
CA GLY A 309 -20.94 4.41 -11.09
C GLY A 309 -20.86 4.05 -12.58
N ALA A 310 -19.96 3.14 -12.96
CA ALA A 310 -19.82 2.66 -14.34
C ALA A 310 -20.98 1.75 -14.80
N ILE A 311 -21.54 0.93 -13.91
CA ILE A 311 -22.60 -0.04 -14.24
C ILE A 311 -23.99 0.58 -14.25
N PHE A 312 -24.22 1.63 -13.45
CA PHE A 312 -25.54 2.22 -13.26
C PHE A 312 -25.62 3.70 -13.65
N GLY A 313 -24.50 4.37 -13.89
CA GLY A 313 -24.44 5.78 -14.23
C GLY A 313 -24.71 6.04 -15.70
N ALA A 314 -25.55 7.03 -16.00
CA ALA A 314 -25.89 7.41 -17.38
C ALA A 314 -24.68 7.99 -18.15
N ASP A 315 -23.68 8.53 -17.45
CA ASP A 315 -22.42 9.02 -18.01
C ASP A 315 -21.27 8.87 -16.99
N PRO A 316 -20.51 7.77 -17.03
CA PRO A 316 -19.57 7.41 -15.96
C PRO A 316 -18.21 8.13 -16.05
N LYS A 317 -18.04 9.05 -17.00
CA LYS A 317 -16.72 9.62 -17.37
C LYS A 317 -15.95 10.27 -16.20
N TYR A 318 -16.64 10.75 -15.17
CA TYR A 318 -16.02 11.43 -14.03
C TYR A 318 -15.84 10.55 -12.78
N GLY A 319 -16.38 9.33 -12.78
CA GLY A 319 -16.22 8.40 -11.66
C GLY A 319 -14.75 8.02 -11.39
N LEU A 320 -13.90 8.13 -12.41
CA LEU A 320 -12.46 7.88 -12.29
C LEU A 320 -11.79 8.81 -11.25
N PHE A 321 -12.20 10.07 -11.18
CA PHE A 321 -11.64 11.04 -10.23
C PHE A 321 -11.86 10.64 -8.77
N PHE A 322 -13.02 10.06 -8.46
CA PHE A 322 -13.30 9.51 -7.14
C PHE A 322 -12.36 8.36 -6.79
N TRP A 323 -12.18 7.42 -7.71
CA TRP A 323 -11.27 6.29 -7.49
C TRP A 323 -9.82 6.75 -7.35
N VAL A 324 -9.36 7.68 -8.19
CA VAL A 324 -8.01 8.26 -8.09
C VAL A 324 -7.80 8.96 -6.74
N GLY A 325 -8.75 9.78 -6.30
CA GLY A 325 -8.69 10.41 -4.98
C GLY A 325 -8.63 9.39 -3.84
N GLY A 326 -9.45 8.34 -3.91
CA GLY A 326 -9.45 7.24 -2.94
C GLY A 326 -8.16 6.43 -2.94
N MET A 327 -7.58 6.20 -4.13
CA MET A 327 -6.29 5.53 -4.29
C MET A 327 -5.16 6.33 -3.65
N ILE A 328 -5.11 7.65 -3.87
CA ILE A 328 -4.12 8.53 -3.25
C ILE A 328 -4.30 8.54 -1.72
N ALA A 329 -5.54 8.65 -1.22
CA ALA A 329 -5.84 8.60 0.21
C ALA A 329 -5.38 7.26 0.84
N ALA A 330 -5.66 6.14 0.18
CA ALA A 330 -5.21 4.82 0.60
C ALA A 330 -3.66 4.72 0.62
N ALA A 331 -2.99 5.24 -0.41
CA ALA A 331 -1.53 5.26 -0.48
C ALA A 331 -0.91 6.09 0.66
N VAL A 332 -1.49 7.25 0.98
CA VAL A 332 -1.07 8.09 2.11
C VAL A 332 -1.17 7.31 3.43
N ILE A 333 -2.28 6.62 3.67
CA ILE A 333 -2.47 5.80 4.88
C ILE A 333 -1.38 4.73 4.98
N VAL A 334 -1.17 3.95 3.91
CA VAL A 334 -0.18 2.85 3.89
C VAL A 334 1.24 3.38 4.07
N ARG A 335 1.58 4.51 3.43
CA ARG A 335 2.92 5.11 3.50
C ARG A 335 3.28 5.66 4.88
N LEU A 336 2.28 6.13 5.62
CA LEU A 336 2.43 6.71 6.96
C LEU A 336 2.15 5.71 8.09
N ALA A 337 1.61 4.52 7.78
CA ALA A 337 1.34 3.46 8.75
C ALA A 337 2.52 3.07 9.66
N PRO A 338 3.79 3.02 9.18
CA PRO A 338 4.92 2.68 10.03
C PRO A 338 5.14 3.64 11.21
N MET A 339 4.63 4.87 11.13
CA MET A 339 4.81 5.90 12.16
C MET A 339 3.72 5.85 13.26
N MET A 340 2.80 4.89 13.17
CA MET A 340 1.63 4.78 14.05
C MET A 340 1.80 3.99 15.34
N PRO A 341 2.72 2.99 15.46
CA PRO A 341 2.94 2.28 16.72
C PRO A 341 3.18 3.24 17.89
N ALA A 342 2.66 2.89 19.06
CA ALA A 342 2.79 3.72 20.24
C ALA A 342 3.54 3.03 21.37
N ARG A 343 4.59 3.70 21.86
CA ARG A 343 5.35 3.30 23.05
C ARG A 343 4.54 3.52 24.32
N THR A 344 4.76 2.68 25.33
CA THR A 344 4.27 2.88 26.70
C THR A 344 5.16 3.87 27.45
N LYS A 345 4.82 4.19 28.71
CA LYS A 345 5.72 4.96 29.59
C LYS A 345 7.05 4.23 29.81
N LEU A 346 7.01 2.91 30.03
CA LEU A 346 8.20 2.07 30.17
C LEU A 346 9.03 2.07 28.88
N GLY A 347 8.39 1.92 27.72
CA GLY A 347 9.11 1.99 26.43
C GLY A 347 9.74 3.34 26.14
N ASN A 348 9.16 4.45 26.62
CA ASN A 348 9.79 5.76 26.52
C ASN A 348 10.98 5.91 27.48
N GLN A 349 10.93 5.32 28.68
CA GLN A 349 12.06 5.30 29.62
C GLN A 349 13.22 4.47 29.05
N GLU A 350 12.93 3.27 28.56
CA GLU A 350 13.90 2.41 27.89
C GLU A 350 14.56 3.14 26.72
N LEU A 351 13.77 3.75 25.83
CA LEU A 351 14.32 4.49 24.71
C LEU A 351 15.15 5.71 25.16
N GLN A 352 14.81 6.36 26.28
CA GLN A 352 15.63 7.44 26.82
C GLN A 352 17.04 6.95 27.15
N GLU A 353 17.17 5.82 27.83
CA GLU A 353 18.47 5.24 28.19
C GLU A 353 19.28 4.85 26.94
N TRP A 354 18.62 4.27 25.92
CA TRP A 354 19.26 3.99 24.63
C TRP A 354 19.71 5.26 23.89
N LEU A 355 18.95 6.35 23.99
CA LEU A 355 19.34 7.64 23.42
C LEU A 355 20.48 8.31 24.21
N GLU A 356 20.54 8.14 25.53
CA GLU A 356 21.69 8.59 26.35
C GLU A 356 22.94 7.76 26.04
N PHE A 357 22.81 6.46 25.75
CA PHE A 357 23.90 5.65 25.24
C PHE A 357 24.31 6.08 23.82
N ARG A 358 23.36 6.45 22.95
CA ARG A 358 23.64 7.04 21.64
C ARG A 358 24.49 8.31 21.78
N GLU A 359 24.17 9.20 22.72
CA GLU A 359 24.98 10.40 22.97
C GLU A 359 26.43 10.07 23.35
N TYR A 360 26.66 9.01 24.14
CA TYR A 360 28.00 8.51 24.39
C TYR A 360 28.66 8.01 23.10
N LEU A 361 27.98 7.22 22.28
CA LEU A 361 28.53 6.70 21.02
C LEU A 361 28.91 7.83 20.03
N THR A 362 28.16 8.94 20.05
CA THR A 362 28.38 10.11 19.18
C THR A 362 29.30 11.19 19.77
N ASP A 363 29.85 10.99 20.98
CA ASP A 363 30.80 11.95 21.58
C ASP A 363 32.04 12.11 20.68
N LYS A 364 32.53 13.35 20.54
CA LYS A 364 33.73 13.66 19.74
C LYS A 364 35.03 13.32 20.48
N LYS A 365 34.98 13.04 21.78
CA LYS A 365 36.17 12.70 22.57
C LYS A 365 36.80 11.40 22.04
N PRO A 366 38.08 11.44 21.61
CA PRO A 366 38.76 10.25 21.12
C PRO A 366 38.93 9.24 22.25
N ILE A 367 38.87 7.97 21.89
CA ILE A 367 39.06 6.85 22.81
C ILE A 367 40.48 6.29 22.59
N PRO A 368 41.36 6.27 23.61
CA PRO A 368 42.75 5.82 23.45
C PRO A 368 42.87 4.36 22.99
N GLY A 369 43.68 4.07 21.98
CA GLY A 369 43.77 2.74 21.34
C GLY A 369 44.47 1.61 22.13
N THR A 370 44.30 1.52 23.46
CA THR A 370 44.83 0.38 24.23
C THR A 370 43.99 -0.88 23.97
N GLN A 371 44.62 -2.06 23.99
CA GLN A 371 44.02 -3.37 23.65
C GLN A 371 42.68 -3.68 24.35
N ALA A 372 42.38 -3.02 25.49
CA ALA A 372 41.10 -3.13 26.20
C ALA A 372 39.88 -2.54 25.44
N LEU A 373 40.09 -1.85 24.31
CA LEU A 373 39.06 -1.13 23.59
C LEU A 373 38.61 -1.75 22.25
N GLN A 374 39.36 -2.72 21.71
CA GLN A 374 38.94 -3.50 20.54
C GLN A 374 37.67 -4.32 20.86
N GLY A 375 37.63 -4.97 22.04
CA GLY A 375 36.44 -5.68 22.52
C GLY A 375 35.22 -4.77 22.69
N LYS A 376 35.41 -3.54 23.19
CA LYS A 376 34.31 -2.57 23.36
C LYS A 376 33.78 -2.05 22.03
N PHE A 377 34.65 -1.81 21.04
CA PHE A 377 34.20 -1.40 19.72
C PHE A 377 33.28 -2.47 19.12
N GLU A 378 33.71 -3.72 19.11
CA GLU A 378 32.93 -4.84 18.58
C GLU A 378 31.62 -5.06 19.37
N GLU A 379 31.68 -4.94 20.70
CA GLU A 379 30.52 -5.09 21.57
C GLU A 379 29.44 -4.05 21.27
N TYR A 380 29.83 -2.79 20.99
CA TYR A 380 28.88 -1.70 20.78
C TYR A 380 28.51 -1.47 19.32
N LEU A 381 29.22 -2.10 18.38
CA LEU A 381 28.98 -1.98 16.95
C LEU A 381 27.54 -2.34 16.51
N PRO A 382 26.91 -3.44 16.99
CA PRO A 382 25.51 -3.71 16.65
C PRO A 382 24.58 -2.59 17.10
N PHE A 383 24.80 -2.04 18.29
CA PHE A 383 23.94 -1.00 18.85
C PHE A 383 24.17 0.35 18.15
N SER A 384 25.41 0.70 17.81
CA SER A 384 25.70 1.93 17.08
C SER A 384 25.01 1.96 15.72
N ILE A 385 24.94 0.82 15.02
CA ILE A 385 24.23 0.69 13.74
C ILE A 385 22.73 0.94 13.89
N VAL A 386 22.13 0.40 14.95
CA VAL A 386 20.69 0.56 15.19
C VAL A 386 20.35 1.98 15.64
N LEU A 387 21.22 2.60 16.43
CA LEU A 387 21.04 3.96 16.94
C LEU A 387 21.44 5.05 15.93
N GLY A 388 21.96 4.67 14.75
CA GLY A 388 22.40 5.65 13.75
C GLY A 388 23.69 6.39 14.12
N ALA A 389 24.54 5.75 14.91
CA ALA A 389 25.78 6.30 15.45
C ALA A 389 27.03 5.55 14.96
N GLU A 390 26.91 4.64 13.99
CA GLU A 390 28.01 3.78 13.53
C GLU A 390 29.22 4.55 12.98
N ILE A 391 28.98 5.65 12.26
CA ILE A 391 30.04 6.49 11.68
C ILE A 391 30.77 7.26 12.79
N ASP A 392 30.02 7.91 13.68
CA ASP A 392 30.60 8.69 14.77
C ASP A 392 31.33 7.78 15.76
N TRP A 393 30.77 6.61 16.06
CA TRP A 393 31.42 5.61 16.89
C TRP A 393 32.76 5.17 16.33
N ALA A 394 32.83 4.86 15.02
CA ALA A 394 34.09 4.49 14.37
C ALA A 394 35.14 5.61 14.42
N LYS A 395 34.74 6.86 14.19
CA LYS A 395 35.64 8.03 14.20
C LYS A 395 36.33 8.24 15.54
N ARG A 396 35.70 7.87 16.66
CA ARG A 396 36.27 8.06 18.02
C ARG A 396 37.58 7.30 18.24
N PHE A 397 37.86 6.26 17.48
CA PHE A 397 39.07 5.45 17.62
C PHE A 397 40.17 5.84 16.63
N GLY A 398 39.88 6.75 15.69
CA GLY A 398 40.84 7.24 14.70
C GLY A 398 41.54 6.14 13.90
N GLN A 399 42.82 6.37 13.57
CA GLN A 399 43.69 5.43 12.86
C GLN A 399 44.39 4.42 13.79
N ALA A 400 43.78 4.09 14.94
CA ALA A 400 44.36 3.10 15.84
C ALA A 400 44.60 1.77 15.09
N PRO A 401 45.74 1.10 15.33
CA PRO A 401 45.99 -0.22 14.78
C PRO A 401 44.84 -1.16 15.14
N PHE A 402 44.30 -1.83 14.13
CA PHE A 402 43.13 -2.69 14.29
C PHE A 402 43.37 -4.04 13.66
N GLN A 403 43.12 -5.09 14.44
CA GLN A 403 43.00 -6.44 13.91
C GLN A 403 41.52 -6.70 13.65
N PRO A 404 41.13 -7.07 12.42
CA PRO A 404 39.74 -7.39 12.13
C PRO A 404 39.28 -8.57 13.00
N PRO A 405 38.00 -8.59 13.42
CA PRO A 405 37.49 -9.67 14.24
C PRO A 405 37.48 -11.00 13.50
N ASP A 406 37.65 -12.12 14.20
CA ASP A 406 37.63 -13.47 13.61
C ASP A 406 36.37 -13.80 12.78
N TRP A 407 35.26 -13.10 13.05
CA TRP A 407 34.00 -13.29 12.36
C TRP A 407 33.88 -12.46 11.07
N TYR A 408 34.86 -11.61 10.75
CA TYR A 408 34.90 -10.78 9.55
C TYR A 408 36.14 -11.07 8.69
N SER A 409 35.93 -11.22 7.39
CA SER A 409 37.00 -11.37 6.41
C SER A 409 36.76 -10.43 5.23
N SER A 410 37.83 -9.88 4.66
CA SER A 410 37.79 -8.99 3.50
C SER A 410 38.91 -9.34 2.53
N ASN A 411 38.66 -9.18 1.23
CA ASN A 411 39.69 -9.29 0.20
C ASN A 411 40.68 -8.11 0.24
N GLU A 412 40.31 -7.01 0.91
CA GLU A 412 41.14 -5.83 1.09
C GLU A 412 41.80 -5.83 2.48
N ASN A 413 43.06 -5.39 2.58
CA ASN A 413 43.78 -5.33 3.84
C ASN A 413 43.14 -4.31 4.80
N VAL A 414 42.64 -4.79 5.93
CA VAL A 414 42.14 -3.97 7.04
C VAL A 414 43.26 -3.79 8.06
N VAL A 415 43.77 -2.55 8.18
CA VAL A 415 44.91 -2.23 9.05
C VAL A 415 44.52 -1.27 10.19
N THR A 416 43.48 -0.46 9.98
CA THR A 416 42.96 0.53 10.94
C THR A 416 41.48 0.33 11.19
N LEU A 417 40.98 0.80 12.33
CA LEU A 417 39.55 0.71 12.65
C LEU A 417 38.69 1.53 11.70
N GLU A 418 39.19 2.70 11.31
CA GLU A 418 38.55 3.54 10.30
C GLU A 418 38.39 2.79 8.96
N SER A 419 39.43 2.09 8.50
CA SER A 419 39.37 1.24 7.29
C SER A 419 38.34 0.12 7.44
N PHE A 420 38.31 -0.56 8.60
CA PHE A 420 37.29 -1.58 8.90
C PHE A 420 35.87 -1.01 8.81
N ALA A 421 35.63 0.13 9.47
CA ALA A 421 34.32 0.77 9.47
C ALA A 421 33.91 1.16 8.05
N HIS A 422 34.81 1.75 7.26
CA HIS A 422 34.54 2.08 5.85
C HIS A 422 34.15 0.88 5.01
N GLN A 423 34.80 -0.26 5.21
CA GLN A 423 34.46 -1.50 4.50
C GLN A 423 33.14 -2.11 4.99
N LEU A 424 32.78 -1.92 6.26
CA LEU A 424 31.53 -2.41 6.82
C LEU A 424 30.33 -1.49 6.55
N LEU A 425 30.51 -0.18 6.35
CA LEU A 425 29.41 0.77 6.12
C LEU A 425 28.46 0.37 4.96
N PRO A 426 28.97 -0.12 3.80
CA PRO A 426 28.12 -0.63 2.73
C PRO A 426 27.23 -1.82 3.13
N PHE A 427 27.50 -2.49 4.25
CA PHE A 427 26.75 -3.66 4.72
C PHE A 427 25.27 -3.35 4.96
N ILE A 428 24.96 -2.20 5.57
CA ILE A 428 23.56 -1.79 5.78
C ILE A 428 22.87 -1.60 4.42
N GLY A 429 23.56 -0.98 3.47
CA GLY A 429 23.09 -0.79 2.09
C GLY A 429 22.88 -2.12 1.36
N TYR A 430 23.78 -3.07 1.53
CA TYR A 430 23.65 -4.43 1.00
C TYR A 430 22.42 -5.15 1.57
N VAL A 431 22.21 -5.09 2.89
CA VAL A 431 21.02 -5.68 3.53
C VAL A 431 19.75 -4.99 3.02
N ALA A 432 19.76 -3.66 2.90
CA ALA A 432 18.63 -2.89 2.38
C ALA A 432 18.33 -3.23 0.91
N GLN A 433 19.34 -3.34 0.06
CA GLN A 433 19.18 -3.66 -1.36
C GLN A 433 18.65 -5.08 -1.55
N ASN A 434 19.15 -6.06 -0.80
CA ASN A 434 18.63 -7.41 -0.90
C ASN A 434 17.22 -7.53 -0.33
N LEU A 435 16.92 -6.81 0.75
CA LEU A 435 15.55 -6.69 1.24
C LEU A 435 14.64 -6.06 0.17
N ALA A 436 15.07 -5.00 -0.51
CA ALA A 436 14.32 -4.36 -1.59
C ALA A 436 14.16 -5.26 -2.83
N ARG A 437 15.20 -6.00 -3.23
CA ARG A 437 15.10 -6.99 -4.33
C ARG A 437 14.12 -8.10 -4.00
N SER A 438 14.05 -8.51 -2.73
CA SER A 438 13.01 -9.44 -2.31
C SER A 438 11.60 -8.85 -2.49
N HIS A 439 11.47 -7.50 -2.53
CA HIS A 439 10.26 -6.70 -2.83
C HIS A 439 9.81 -6.62 -4.27
N GLU A 440 10.59 -7.15 -5.21
CA GLU A 440 10.19 -7.21 -6.62
C GLU A 440 9.76 -8.64 -6.97
N PRO A 441 8.59 -8.85 -7.61
CA PRO A 441 8.29 -10.14 -8.20
C PRO A 441 9.32 -10.39 -9.31
N THR A 442 10.26 -11.30 -9.06
CA THR A 442 11.15 -11.80 -10.11
C THR A 442 10.29 -12.61 -11.08
N VAL A 443 10.03 -12.06 -12.26
CA VAL A 443 9.58 -12.84 -13.41
C VAL A 443 10.80 -13.61 -13.88
N GLU A 444 10.84 -14.90 -13.57
CA GLU A 444 11.74 -15.86 -14.24
C GLU A 444 11.04 -16.44 -15.46
#